data_AF-A0A661JMR8-F1
#
_entry.id   AF-A0A661JMR8-F1
#
_cell.length_a   1.000
_cell.length_b   1.000
_cell.length_c   1.000
_cell.angle_alpha   90.00
_cell.angle_beta   90.00
_cell.angle_gamma   90.00
#
_symmetry.space_group_name_H-M   'P 1'
#
loop_
_entity.id
_entity.type
_entity.pdbx_description
1 polymer ?
#
loop_
_entity_poly.entity_id
_entity_poly.type
_entity_poly.pdbx_seq_one_letter_code
_entity_poly.pdbx_strand_id
1 'polypeptide(L)'
;DPEEVEREKMVVLQEIKLTEDTPEEHIHDLFNRSFWGDHPLGVPIAGEEGTVKAFSRDKVLDFFARHYRAPRMVVAAAGNLRHEEVVEVVEACLGHLPEGGGELQRRSPERVEGGLKVFEKELEQVHLCLGVRAPSHTDPRRFPVMVLNTLLGGNMSSRLFQEVREKRGLTYSIYSFFNTYADAGVLGVYAGTTPEELPEVLELISKELKELREGRLSEGEVAVAKEYLKGGMVLSLENPEGRMARLAKNEIYFGRYIPPEETLREIDGVSLEKILEVGEEFLDGSRPCLVMLGEVQGGELPPL
;
A
#
# COMPACT_ATOMS: atom_id res chain seq x y z
N ASP A 1 -4.62 28.53 15.27
CA ASP A 1 -5.01 29.94 14.98
C ASP A 1 -5.57 30.03 13.54
N PRO A 2 -6.60 30.84 13.19
CA PRO A 2 -6.97 31.05 11.78
C PRO A 2 -5.79 31.47 10.87
N GLU A 3 -4.88 32.30 11.34
CA GLU A 3 -3.72 32.71 10.56
C GLU A 3 -2.74 31.56 10.33
N GLU A 4 -2.55 30.69 11.33
CA GLU A 4 -1.74 29.47 11.18
C GLU A 4 -2.37 28.53 10.15
N VAL A 5 -3.70 28.39 10.13
CA VAL A 5 -4.39 27.57 9.12
C VAL A 5 -4.12 28.10 7.71
N GLU A 6 -4.15 29.41 7.50
CA GLU A 6 -3.83 29.99 6.18
C GLU A 6 -2.35 29.78 5.80
N ARG A 7 -1.42 29.86 6.75
CA ARG A 7 0.00 29.55 6.51
C ARG A 7 0.21 28.08 6.15
N GLU A 8 -0.43 27.18 6.90
CA GLU A 8 -0.27 25.73 6.70
C GLU A 8 -0.87 25.26 5.38
N LYS A 9 -1.99 25.85 4.94
CA LYS A 9 -2.53 25.59 3.59
C LYS A 9 -1.48 25.83 2.50
N MET A 10 -0.68 26.88 2.62
CA MET A 10 0.36 27.19 1.63
C MET A 10 1.46 26.12 1.61
N VAL A 11 1.80 25.54 2.77
CA VAL A 11 2.75 24.44 2.88
C VAL A 11 2.18 23.19 2.21
N VAL A 12 0.96 22.79 2.54
CA VAL A 12 0.30 21.61 1.94
C VAL A 12 0.14 21.78 0.42
N LEU A 13 -0.18 22.99 -0.06
CA LEU A 13 -0.24 23.26 -1.50
C LEU A 13 1.13 23.15 -2.20
N GLN A 14 2.23 23.41 -1.49
CA GLN A 14 3.58 23.15 -2.01
C GLN A 14 3.89 21.66 -2.01
N GLU A 15 3.51 20.92 -0.97
CA GLU A 15 3.69 19.46 -0.91
C GLU A 15 2.95 18.76 -2.05
N ILE A 16 1.69 19.14 -2.33
CA ILE A 16 0.93 18.61 -3.48
C ILE A 16 1.71 18.82 -4.78
N LYS A 17 2.25 20.02 -5.01
CA LYS A 17 3.05 20.32 -6.21
C LYS A 17 4.34 19.51 -6.27
N LEU A 18 5.02 19.35 -5.15
CA LEU A 18 6.24 18.54 -5.06
C LEU A 18 5.96 17.08 -5.43
N THR A 19 4.85 16.51 -4.94
CA THR A 19 4.41 15.18 -5.33
C THR A 19 4.05 15.12 -6.82
N GLU A 20 3.27 16.08 -7.33
CA GLU A 20 2.91 16.14 -8.76
C GLU A 20 4.14 16.23 -9.69
N ASP A 21 5.19 16.91 -9.24
CA ASP A 21 6.49 17.06 -9.91
C ASP A 21 7.43 15.86 -9.70
N THR A 22 7.04 14.88 -8.87
CA THR A 22 7.76 13.63 -8.63
C THR A 22 6.97 12.46 -9.22
N PRO A 23 7.19 12.07 -10.50
CA PRO A 23 6.33 11.11 -11.20
C PRO A 23 6.24 9.73 -10.53
N GLU A 24 7.32 9.26 -9.90
CA GLU A 24 7.35 7.99 -9.14
C GLU A 24 6.39 8.00 -7.94
N GLU A 25 6.11 9.16 -7.35
CA GLU A 25 5.13 9.31 -6.28
C GLU A 25 3.72 9.59 -6.86
N HIS A 26 3.63 10.55 -7.79
CA HIS A 26 2.36 10.98 -8.37
C HIS A 26 1.57 9.85 -9.04
N ILE A 27 2.26 8.92 -9.71
CA ILE A 27 1.62 7.76 -10.35
C ILE A 27 0.81 6.94 -9.35
N HIS A 28 1.21 6.86 -8.07
CA HIS A 28 0.47 6.13 -7.04
C HIS A 28 -0.82 6.86 -6.64
N ASP A 29 -0.82 8.19 -6.60
CA ASP A 29 -2.05 8.96 -6.36
C ASP A 29 -3.02 8.82 -7.54
N LEU A 30 -2.52 8.94 -8.77
CA LEU A 30 -3.30 8.71 -9.99
C LEU A 30 -3.83 7.29 -10.06
N PHE A 31 -3.02 6.30 -9.67
CA PHE A 31 -3.41 4.90 -9.59
C PHE A 31 -4.49 4.67 -8.54
N ASN A 32 -4.33 5.15 -7.30
CA ASN A 32 -5.32 4.98 -6.25
C ASN A 32 -6.65 5.65 -6.62
N ARG A 33 -6.63 6.88 -7.15
CA ARG A 33 -7.82 7.57 -7.65
C ARG A 33 -8.48 6.78 -8.78
N SER A 34 -7.68 6.26 -9.69
CA SER A 34 -8.15 5.49 -10.83
C SER A 34 -8.73 4.13 -10.45
N PHE A 35 -8.17 3.48 -9.45
CA PHE A 35 -8.48 2.10 -9.04
C PHE A 35 -9.67 2.04 -8.09
N TRP A 36 -9.70 2.95 -7.10
CA TRP A 36 -10.77 3.05 -6.11
C TRP A 36 -11.92 3.98 -6.53
N GLY A 37 -11.75 4.75 -7.62
CA GLY A 37 -12.75 5.68 -8.13
C GLY A 37 -13.14 6.74 -7.11
N ASP A 38 -14.44 6.94 -6.91
CA ASP A 38 -14.98 7.90 -5.94
C ASP A 38 -14.97 7.41 -4.48
N HIS A 39 -14.42 6.21 -4.23
CA HIS A 39 -14.27 5.71 -2.87
C HIS A 39 -13.23 6.54 -2.08
N PRO A 40 -13.40 6.77 -0.76
CA PRO A 40 -12.43 7.53 0.05
C PRO A 40 -10.99 7.02 0.01
N LEU A 41 -10.76 5.75 -0.33
CA LEU A 41 -9.41 5.18 -0.51
C LEU A 41 -8.70 5.70 -1.76
N GLY A 42 -9.42 6.29 -2.72
CA GLY A 42 -8.86 6.89 -3.92
C GLY A 42 -8.50 8.37 -3.76
N VAL A 43 -8.70 8.95 -2.58
CA VAL A 43 -8.37 10.36 -2.33
C VAL A 43 -6.92 10.45 -1.83
N PRO A 44 -6.06 11.28 -2.45
CA PRO A 44 -4.70 11.52 -1.97
C PRO A 44 -4.67 12.01 -0.53
N ILE A 45 -3.62 11.66 0.22
CA ILE A 45 -3.50 12.00 1.65
C ILE A 45 -3.45 13.52 1.86
N ALA A 46 -2.70 14.24 1.01
CA ALA A 46 -2.62 15.70 1.05
C ALA A 46 -3.93 16.38 0.59
N GLY A 47 -4.83 15.62 -0.03
CA GLY A 47 -6.04 16.11 -0.68
C GLY A 47 -5.77 16.79 -2.02
N GLU A 48 -6.79 17.46 -2.55
CA GLU A 48 -6.71 18.20 -3.80
C GLU A 48 -6.59 19.70 -3.54
N GLU A 49 -5.94 20.45 -4.43
CA GLU A 49 -5.72 21.89 -4.31
C GLU A 49 -7.03 22.66 -3.97
N GLY A 50 -8.13 22.32 -4.64
CA GLY A 50 -9.44 22.93 -4.39
C GLY A 50 -9.95 22.67 -2.97
N THR A 51 -9.79 21.44 -2.47
CA THR A 51 -10.20 21.05 -1.12
C THR A 51 -9.34 21.74 -0.06
N VAL A 52 -8.02 21.82 -0.27
CA VAL A 52 -7.08 22.47 0.65
C VAL A 52 -7.39 23.96 0.79
N LYS A 53 -7.59 24.65 -0.34
CA LYS A 53 -7.98 26.08 -0.34
C LYS A 53 -9.29 26.32 0.42
N ALA A 54 -10.22 25.38 0.35
CA ALA A 54 -11.53 25.47 1.00
C ALA A 54 -11.54 25.05 2.48
N PHE A 55 -10.42 24.64 3.08
CA PHE A 55 -10.36 24.36 4.51
C PHE A 55 -10.61 25.64 5.33
N SER A 56 -11.16 25.47 6.52
CA SER A 56 -11.28 26.54 7.50
C SER A 56 -10.94 25.99 8.86
N ARG A 57 -10.55 26.87 9.78
CA ARG A 57 -10.32 26.51 11.18
C ARG A 57 -11.48 25.69 11.75
N ASP A 58 -12.71 26.09 11.45
CA ASP A 58 -13.90 25.42 11.97
C ASP A 58 -14.04 24.00 11.42
N LYS A 59 -13.72 23.76 10.15
CA LYS A 59 -13.69 22.39 9.58
C LYS A 59 -12.63 21.51 10.25
N VAL A 60 -11.45 22.07 10.55
CA VAL A 60 -10.36 21.35 11.24
C VAL A 60 -10.78 20.99 12.67
N LEU A 61 -11.34 21.95 13.41
CA LEU A 61 -11.81 21.72 14.77
C LEU A 61 -12.99 20.75 14.82
N ASP A 62 -13.90 20.84 13.85
CA ASP A 62 -15.00 19.90 13.73
C ASP A 62 -14.49 18.48 13.41
N PHE A 63 -13.48 18.33 12.56
CA PHE A 63 -12.82 17.04 12.34
C PHE A 63 -12.20 16.50 13.63
N PHE A 64 -11.43 17.31 14.35
CA PHE A 64 -10.82 16.91 15.63
C PHE A 64 -11.89 16.48 16.63
N ALA A 65 -12.92 17.31 16.79
CA ALA A 65 -14.04 17.03 17.67
C ALA A 65 -14.79 15.75 17.26
N ARG A 66 -14.90 15.40 15.98
CA ARG A 66 -15.59 14.18 15.54
C ARG A 66 -14.75 12.91 15.62
N HIS A 67 -13.45 13.01 15.37
CA HIS A 67 -12.59 11.84 15.17
C HIS A 67 -11.63 11.52 16.33
N TYR A 68 -11.17 12.52 17.08
CA TYR A 68 -10.24 12.34 18.20
C TYR A 68 -11.02 12.03 19.48
N ARG A 69 -11.57 10.82 19.54
CA ARG A 69 -12.36 10.29 20.65
C ARG A 69 -11.59 9.19 21.36
N ALA A 70 -11.73 9.12 22.68
CA ALA A 70 -11.04 8.11 23.50
C ALA A 70 -11.18 6.67 22.94
N PRO A 71 -12.38 6.18 22.55
CA PRO A 71 -12.54 4.83 21.99
C PRO A 71 -11.91 4.59 20.61
N ARG A 72 -11.37 5.63 19.96
CA ARG A 72 -10.77 5.57 18.61
C ARG A 72 -9.27 5.80 18.60
N MET A 73 -8.67 5.94 19.78
CA MET A 73 -7.25 6.21 19.93
C MET A 73 -6.58 5.03 20.62
N VAL A 74 -5.44 4.61 20.07
CA VAL A 74 -4.57 3.60 20.68
C VAL A 74 -3.25 4.28 21.00
N VAL A 75 -2.81 4.18 22.25
CA VAL A 75 -1.46 4.59 22.65
C VAL A 75 -0.61 3.33 22.76
N ALA A 76 0.44 3.25 21.93
CA ALA A 76 1.41 2.17 21.98
C ALA A 76 2.76 2.70 22.45
N ALA A 77 3.39 1.99 23.38
CA ALA A 77 4.70 2.34 23.92
C ALA A 77 5.58 1.09 24.01
N ALA A 78 6.86 1.21 23.65
CA ALA A 78 7.84 0.13 23.74
C ALA A 78 9.21 0.68 24.12
N GLY A 79 9.94 -0.05 24.96
CA GLY A 79 11.25 0.35 25.46
C GLY A 79 11.43 -0.03 26.92
N ASN A 80 12.29 0.70 27.63
CA ASN A 80 12.50 0.54 29.07
C ASN A 80 11.41 1.30 29.85
N LEU A 81 10.23 0.70 29.97
CA LEU A 81 9.03 1.32 30.53
C LEU A 81 8.35 0.38 31.52
N ARG A 82 7.67 0.95 32.52
CA ARG A 82 6.70 0.23 33.36
C ARG A 82 5.30 0.59 32.89
N HIS A 83 4.45 -0.43 32.72
CA HIS A 83 3.13 -0.26 32.12
C HIS A 83 2.27 0.73 32.90
N GLU A 84 2.28 0.60 34.23
CA GLU A 84 1.49 1.43 35.14
C GLU A 84 1.90 2.90 35.07
N GLU A 85 3.21 3.19 35.00
CA GLU A 85 3.72 4.56 34.84
C GLU A 85 3.27 5.18 33.50
N VAL A 86 3.23 4.39 32.42
CA VAL A 86 2.73 4.85 31.12
C VAL A 86 1.24 5.14 31.19
N VAL A 87 0.46 4.25 31.80
CA VAL A 87 -0.99 4.44 31.98
C VAL A 87 -1.28 5.70 32.79
N GLU A 88 -0.57 5.94 33.88
CA GLU A 88 -0.73 7.16 34.69
C GLU A 88 -0.48 8.44 33.89
N VAL A 89 0.59 8.47 33.07
CA VAL A 89 0.90 9.62 32.21
C VAL A 89 -0.16 9.80 31.12
N VAL A 90 -0.57 8.71 30.47
CA VAL A 90 -1.59 8.76 29.42
C VAL A 90 -2.93 9.22 29.99
N GLU A 91 -3.34 8.74 31.16
CA GLU A 91 -4.57 9.15 31.83
C GLU A 91 -4.51 10.64 32.21
N ALA A 92 -3.39 11.10 32.77
CA ALA A 92 -3.21 12.52 33.10
C ALA A 92 -3.28 13.43 31.86
N CYS A 93 -2.75 12.98 30.72
CA CYS A 93 -2.70 13.75 29.48
C CYS A 93 -3.98 13.65 28.63
N LEU A 94 -4.61 12.48 28.57
CA LEU A 94 -5.63 12.14 27.58
C LEU A 94 -6.93 11.60 28.21
N GLY A 95 -6.99 11.37 29.54
CA GLY A 95 -8.20 10.88 30.23
C GLY A 95 -9.39 11.83 30.16
N HIS A 96 -9.16 13.11 29.81
CA HIS A 96 -10.21 14.10 29.59
C HIS A 96 -10.79 14.07 28.16
N LEU A 97 -10.25 13.23 27.26
CA LEU A 97 -10.78 13.10 25.91
C LEU A 97 -12.23 12.59 25.95
N PRO A 98 -13.10 13.14 25.11
CA PRO A 98 -14.50 12.77 25.18
C PRO A 98 -14.72 11.34 24.72
N GLU A 99 -15.58 10.64 25.44
CA GLU A 99 -16.12 9.34 25.03
C GLU A 99 -17.03 9.47 23.78
N GLY A 100 -17.52 8.32 23.30
CA GLY A 100 -18.44 8.24 22.18
C GLY A 100 -17.75 8.24 20.82
N GLY A 101 -18.51 8.62 19.78
CA GLY A 101 -18.10 8.52 18.38
C GLY A 101 -18.68 7.30 17.66
N GLY A 102 -19.03 6.23 18.39
CA GLY A 102 -19.56 4.99 17.81
C GLY A 102 -18.56 4.26 16.89
N GLU A 103 -18.95 3.09 16.39
CA GLU A 103 -18.16 2.37 15.40
C GLU A 103 -18.02 3.21 14.13
N LEU A 104 -16.81 3.21 13.55
CA LEU A 104 -16.59 3.80 12.23
C LEU A 104 -17.35 2.94 11.22
N GLN A 105 -18.34 3.53 10.56
CA GLN A 105 -18.99 2.88 9.41
C GLN A 105 -18.02 2.87 8.24
N ARG A 106 -17.24 1.81 8.14
CA ARG A 106 -16.41 1.53 6.97
C ARG A 106 -17.30 1.02 5.86
N ARG A 107 -17.09 1.52 4.66
CA ARG A 107 -17.71 0.99 3.45
C ARG A 107 -16.60 0.30 2.70
N SER A 108 -16.76 -0.99 2.48
CA SER A 108 -15.81 -1.71 1.64
C SER A 108 -16.05 -1.29 0.19
N PRO A 109 -14.99 -1.06 -0.60
CA PRO A 109 -15.13 -0.78 -2.02
C PRO A 109 -15.91 -1.91 -2.69
N GLU A 110 -17.05 -1.57 -3.31
CA GLU A 110 -17.92 -2.53 -3.98
C GLU A 110 -17.26 -3.07 -5.26
N ARG A 111 -16.57 -2.18 -5.98
CA ARG A 111 -15.92 -2.48 -7.25
C ARG A 111 -14.62 -1.71 -7.39
N VAL A 112 -13.68 -2.27 -8.14
CA VAL A 112 -12.50 -1.56 -8.64
C VAL A 112 -12.72 -1.17 -10.10
N GLU A 113 -12.27 0.01 -10.49
CA GLU A 113 -12.28 0.43 -11.90
C GLU A 113 -11.06 -0.17 -12.60
N GLY A 114 -11.26 -1.27 -13.31
CA GLY A 114 -10.24 -1.83 -14.21
C GLY A 114 -10.16 -1.07 -15.54
N GLY A 115 -9.16 -1.42 -16.36
CA GLY A 115 -8.91 -0.82 -17.66
C GLY A 115 -7.62 0.00 -17.69
N LEU A 116 -7.41 0.69 -18.81
CA LEU A 116 -6.25 1.54 -19.05
C LEU A 116 -6.61 3.01 -18.84
N LYS A 117 -5.79 3.73 -18.08
CA LYS A 117 -5.82 5.19 -17.99
C LYS A 117 -4.41 5.73 -18.25
N VAL A 118 -4.31 6.65 -19.20
CA VAL A 118 -3.05 7.31 -19.57
C VAL A 118 -3.16 8.78 -19.20
N PHE A 119 -2.20 9.26 -18.43
CA PHE A 119 -2.03 10.66 -18.08
C PHE A 119 -0.81 11.18 -18.83
N GLU A 120 -1.05 11.96 -19.87
CA GLU A 120 0.02 12.56 -20.67
C GLU A 120 0.75 13.63 -19.86
N LYS A 121 2.07 13.49 -19.76
CA LYS A 121 2.98 14.49 -19.17
C LYS A 121 4.33 14.38 -19.88
N GLU A 122 4.92 15.52 -20.23
CA GLU A 122 6.27 15.58 -20.82
C GLU A 122 7.28 15.14 -19.75
N LEU A 123 7.79 13.91 -19.88
CA LEU A 123 8.71 13.26 -18.95
C LEU A 123 9.72 12.43 -19.74
N GLU A 124 10.93 12.29 -19.21
CA GLU A 124 11.96 11.40 -19.78
C GLU A 124 11.61 9.91 -19.65
N GLN A 125 10.78 9.57 -18.66
CA GLN A 125 10.32 8.21 -18.38
C GLN A 125 8.80 8.13 -18.36
N VAL A 126 8.28 6.99 -18.79
CA VAL A 126 6.91 6.56 -18.53
C VAL A 126 6.88 5.77 -17.22
N HIS A 127 6.04 6.21 -16.31
CA HIS A 127 5.76 5.53 -15.05
C HIS A 127 4.44 4.77 -15.17
N LEU A 128 4.39 3.53 -14.67
CA LEU A 128 3.19 2.71 -14.72
C LEU A 128 2.91 2.04 -13.39
N CYS A 129 1.62 1.90 -13.08
CA CYS A 129 1.10 1.05 -12.02
C CYS A 129 0.05 0.11 -12.59
N LEU A 130 0.30 -1.19 -12.49
CA LEU A 130 -0.64 -2.25 -12.82
C LEU A 130 -1.12 -2.89 -11.51
N GLY A 131 -2.42 -2.92 -11.24
CA GLY A 131 -2.91 -3.50 -9.99
C GLY A 131 -4.27 -4.15 -10.06
N VAL A 132 -4.47 -5.04 -9.09
CA VAL A 132 -5.66 -5.87 -8.90
C VAL A 132 -6.12 -5.82 -7.45
N ARG A 133 -7.40 -6.15 -7.22
CA ARG A 133 -7.94 -6.21 -5.86
C ARG A 133 -7.23 -7.31 -5.09
N ALA A 134 -6.92 -7.05 -3.84
CA ALA A 134 -6.28 -7.99 -2.94
C ALA A 134 -6.99 -8.04 -1.57
N PRO A 135 -6.66 -9.02 -0.72
CA PRO A 135 -7.28 -9.17 0.60
C PRO A 135 -7.02 -7.97 1.51
N SER A 136 -7.91 -7.77 2.48
CA SER A 136 -7.71 -6.77 3.53
C SER A 136 -6.67 -7.20 4.55
N HIS A 137 -6.30 -6.28 5.44
CA HIS A 137 -5.34 -6.54 6.51
C HIS A 137 -5.81 -7.63 7.48
N THR A 138 -7.12 -7.82 7.63
CA THR A 138 -7.69 -8.81 8.54
C THR A 138 -7.98 -10.16 7.87
N ASP A 139 -7.96 -10.22 6.54
CA ASP A 139 -8.21 -11.43 5.78
C ASP A 139 -7.05 -12.44 5.93
N PRO A 140 -7.31 -13.72 6.26
CA PRO A 140 -6.26 -14.73 6.39
C PRO A 140 -5.49 -15.02 5.08
N ARG A 141 -6.09 -14.76 3.92
CA ARG A 141 -5.44 -14.91 2.60
C ARG A 141 -4.31 -13.90 2.37
N ARG A 142 -4.17 -12.89 3.24
CA ARG A 142 -3.06 -11.93 3.18
C ARG A 142 -1.68 -12.59 3.24
N PHE A 143 -1.52 -13.70 3.97
CA PHE A 143 -0.21 -14.35 4.11
C PHE A 143 0.28 -14.98 2.80
N PRO A 144 -0.52 -15.81 2.09
CA PRO A 144 -0.19 -16.23 0.73
C PRO A 144 0.11 -15.06 -0.22
N VAL A 145 -0.68 -13.98 -0.16
CA VAL A 145 -0.46 -12.80 -1.02
C VAL A 145 0.82 -12.04 -0.66
N MET A 146 1.19 -11.94 0.62
CA MET A 146 2.47 -11.37 1.04
C MET A 146 3.66 -12.15 0.48
N VAL A 147 3.58 -13.49 0.51
CA VAL A 147 4.63 -14.36 -0.05
C VAL A 147 4.70 -14.20 -1.57
N LEU A 148 3.54 -14.21 -2.25
CA LEU A 148 3.43 -13.96 -3.68
C LEU A 148 4.04 -12.61 -4.08
N ASN A 149 3.71 -11.52 -3.37
CA ASN A 149 4.25 -10.19 -3.60
C ASN A 149 5.78 -10.17 -3.44
N THR A 150 6.30 -10.81 -2.40
CA THR A 150 7.75 -10.88 -2.15
C THR A 150 8.49 -11.54 -3.30
N LEU A 151 7.91 -12.60 -3.86
CA LEU A 151 8.46 -13.35 -4.97
C LEU A 151 8.35 -12.61 -6.31
N LEU A 152 7.23 -11.93 -6.54
CA LEU A 152 6.97 -11.19 -7.77
C LEU A 152 7.91 -9.99 -7.93
N GLY A 153 7.94 -9.09 -6.94
CA GLY A 153 8.63 -7.81 -7.06
C GLY A 153 9.08 -7.19 -5.73
N GLY A 154 8.98 -7.89 -4.60
CA GLY A 154 9.18 -7.31 -3.27
C GLY A 154 10.64 -7.18 -2.81
N ASN A 155 11.62 -7.71 -3.56
CA ASN A 155 13.04 -7.61 -3.21
C ASN A 155 13.95 -7.77 -4.45
N MET A 156 15.27 -7.64 -4.27
CA MET A 156 16.24 -7.74 -5.39
C MET A 156 16.35 -9.15 -6.00
N SER A 157 15.96 -10.20 -5.29
CA SER A 157 15.92 -11.58 -5.80
C SER A 157 14.59 -11.94 -6.48
N SER A 158 13.62 -11.03 -6.49
CA SER A 158 12.29 -11.24 -7.08
C SER A 158 12.34 -11.34 -8.60
N ARG A 159 11.31 -11.95 -9.19
CA ARG A 159 11.24 -12.22 -10.63
C ARG A 159 11.31 -10.96 -11.48
N LEU A 160 10.50 -9.95 -11.16
CA LEU A 160 10.48 -8.69 -11.91
C LEU A 160 11.83 -7.97 -11.82
N PHE A 161 12.44 -7.94 -10.63
CA PHE A 161 13.75 -7.32 -10.47
C PHE A 161 14.81 -8.05 -11.31
N GLN A 162 14.84 -9.38 -11.26
CA GLN A 162 15.82 -10.17 -11.99
C GLN A 162 15.62 -10.10 -13.51
N GLU A 163 14.39 -10.26 -13.99
CA GLU A 163 14.11 -10.34 -15.43
C GLU A 163 14.17 -8.97 -16.13
N VAL A 164 13.63 -7.92 -15.50
CA VAL A 164 13.50 -6.62 -16.16
C VAL A 164 14.71 -5.74 -15.88
N ARG A 165 15.16 -5.67 -14.61
CA ARG A 165 16.27 -4.81 -14.21
C ARG A 165 17.63 -5.48 -14.35
N GLU A 166 17.85 -6.62 -13.68
CA GLU A 166 19.20 -7.22 -13.60
C GLU A 166 19.66 -7.80 -14.95
N LYS A 167 18.81 -8.58 -15.62
CA LYS A 167 19.18 -9.27 -16.86
C LYS A 167 19.13 -8.39 -18.10
N ARG A 168 18.22 -7.42 -18.15
CA ARG A 168 17.94 -6.63 -19.35
C ARG A 168 18.20 -5.13 -19.21
N GLY A 169 18.24 -4.59 -17.99
CA GLY A 169 18.54 -3.18 -17.77
C GLY A 169 17.48 -2.20 -18.25
N LEU A 170 16.23 -2.64 -18.48
CA LEU A 170 15.14 -1.84 -19.09
C LEU A 170 14.54 -0.79 -18.13
N THR A 171 14.85 -0.90 -16.85
CA THR A 171 14.33 0.00 -15.81
C THR A 171 15.24 -0.01 -14.59
N TYR A 172 15.36 1.15 -13.95
CA TYR A 172 16.01 1.26 -12.66
C TYR A 172 15.07 0.90 -11.49
N SER A 173 13.80 1.26 -11.60
CA SER A 173 12.80 1.08 -10.55
C SER A 173 11.66 0.21 -11.05
N ILE A 174 11.64 -1.04 -10.62
CA ILE A 174 10.53 -1.98 -10.76
C ILE A 174 10.35 -2.74 -9.45
N TYR A 175 9.12 -2.80 -8.96
CA TYR A 175 8.77 -3.55 -7.76
C TYR A 175 7.28 -3.90 -7.75
N SER A 176 6.88 -4.78 -6.84
CA SER A 176 5.48 -5.03 -6.54
C SER A 176 5.13 -4.56 -5.14
N PHE A 177 3.90 -4.10 -4.97
CA PHE A 177 3.37 -3.61 -3.70
C PHE A 177 2.10 -4.36 -3.32
N PHE A 178 1.93 -4.60 -2.02
CA PHE A 178 0.71 -5.14 -1.44
C PHE A 178 0.23 -4.21 -0.31
N ASN A 179 -0.66 -3.29 -0.67
CA ASN A 179 -1.23 -2.35 0.28
C ASN A 179 -2.52 -2.92 0.85
N THR A 180 -2.60 -2.96 2.19
CA THR A 180 -3.75 -3.49 2.90
C THR A 180 -4.41 -2.41 3.75
N TYR A 181 -5.73 -2.36 3.67
CA TYR A 181 -6.60 -1.54 4.49
C TYR A 181 -7.44 -2.46 5.39
N ALA A 182 -8.30 -1.88 6.22
CA ALA A 182 -9.13 -2.67 7.12
C ALA A 182 -10.04 -3.65 6.38
N ASP A 183 -10.59 -3.26 5.24
CA ASP A 183 -11.66 -3.96 4.53
C ASP A 183 -11.43 -4.04 3.02
N ALA A 184 -10.25 -3.66 2.55
CA ALA A 184 -9.81 -3.74 1.17
C ALA A 184 -8.30 -3.92 1.07
N GLY A 185 -7.81 -4.29 -0.11
CA GLY A 185 -6.38 -4.29 -0.41
C GLY A 185 -6.14 -4.20 -1.91
N VAL A 186 -4.91 -3.88 -2.27
CA VAL A 186 -4.43 -3.84 -3.65
C VAL A 186 -3.08 -4.52 -3.75
N LEU A 187 -2.93 -5.40 -4.74
CA LEU A 187 -1.67 -5.98 -5.17
C LEU A 187 -1.35 -5.35 -6.53
N GLY A 188 -0.14 -4.81 -6.68
CA GLY A 188 0.24 -4.20 -7.94
C GLY A 188 1.72 -4.22 -8.21
N VAL A 189 2.08 -3.79 -9.41
CA VAL A 189 3.42 -3.66 -9.93
C VAL A 189 3.60 -2.21 -10.36
N TYR A 190 4.71 -1.61 -9.93
CA TYR A 190 5.17 -0.32 -10.42
C TYR A 190 6.43 -0.51 -11.28
N ALA A 191 6.53 0.26 -12.36
CA ALA A 191 7.78 0.41 -13.11
C ALA A 191 7.95 1.83 -13.66
N GLY A 192 9.19 2.32 -13.73
CA GLY A 192 9.56 3.54 -14.46
C GLY A 192 10.57 3.23 -15.57
N THR A 193 10.20 3.45 -16.83
CA THR A 193 11.00 3.02 -18.00
C THR A 193 10.94 4.08 -19.11
N THR A 194 11.79 3.96 -20.14
CA THR A 194 11.75 4.87 -21.28
C THR A 194 10.55 4.57 -22.19
N PRO A 195 10.02 5.53 -22.96
CA PRO A 195 8.96 5.28 -23.94
C PRO A 195 9.31 4.16 -24.93
N GLU A 196 10.58 4.03 -25.30
CA GLU A 196 11.08 3.01 -26.23
C GLU A 196 11.02 1.59 -25.65
N GLU A 197 11.33 1.45 -24.36
CA GLU A 197 11.39 0.16 -23.66
C GLU A 197 10.03 -0.26 -23.08
N LEU A 198 9.08 0.66 -22.99
CA LEU A 198 7.74 0.44 -22.42
C LEU A 198 7.04 -0.83 -22.94
N PRO A 199 6.98 -1.12 -24.26
CA PRO A 199 6.33 -2.33 -24.76
C PRO A 199 6.98 -3.61 -24.23
N GLU A 200 8.32 -3.67 -24.17
CA GLU A 200 9.05 -4.83 -23.67
C GLU A 200 8.85 -5.01 -22.16
N VAL A 201 8.87 -3.91 -21.39
CA VAL A 201 8.61 -3.95 -19.94
C VAL A 201 7.21 -4.48 -19.64
N LEU A 202 6.19 -4.02 -20.37
CA LEU A 202 4.82 -4.52 -20.21
C LEU A 202 4.69 -5.99 -20.60
N GLU A 203 5.34 -6.42 -21.68
CA GLU A 203 5.36 -7.83 -22.08
C GLU A 203 5.97 -8.70 -20.99
N LEU A 204 7.09 -8.27 -20.40
CA LEU A 204 7.74 -9.00 -19.30
C LEU A 204 6.89 -9.06 -18.04
N ILE A 205 6.27 -7.95 -17.64
CA ILE A 205 5.34 -7.93 -16.49
C ILE A 205 4.19 -8.90 -16.74
N SER A 206 3.57 -8.84 -17.92
CA SER A 206 2.45 -9.70 -18.31
C SER A 206 2.86 -11.17 -18.35
N LYS A 207 4.06 -11.46 -18.86
CA LYS A 207 4.62 -12.80 -18.89
C LYS A 207 4.82 -13.35 -17.47
N GLU A 208 5.45 -12.60 -16.56
CA GLU A 208 5.68 -13.06 -15.19
C GLU A 208 4.36 -13.30 -14.44
N LEU A 209 3.38 -12.41 -14.60
CA LEU A 209 2.03 -12.60 -14.04
C LEU A 209 1.36 -13.85 -14.62
N LYS A 210 1.47 -14.07 -15.94
CA LYS A 210 0.94 -15.27 -16.60
C LYS A 210 1.62 -16.55 -16.12
N GLU A 211 2.94 -16.55 -15.94
CA GLU A 211 3.67 -17.72 -15.43
C GLU A 211 3.26 -18.07 -13.99
N LEU A 212 3.03 -17.06 -13.15
CA LEU A 212 2.48 -17.25 -11.80
C LEU A 212 1.07 -17.85 -11.86
N ARG A 213 0.20 -17.33 -12.74
CA ARG A 213 -1.15 -17.86 -12.95
C ARG A 213 -1.13 -19.31 -13.44
N GLU A 214 -0.21 -19.67 -14.34
CA GLU A 214 -0.05 -21.03 -14.86
C GLU A 214 0.61 -22.00 -13.87
N GLY A 215 0.89 -21.56 -12.65
CA GLY A 215 1.47 -22.39 -11.61
C GLY A 215 2.94 -22.72 -11.81
N ARG A 216 3.66 -21.95 -12.63
CA ARG A 216 5.10 -22.13 -12.85
C ARG A 216 5.89 -21.50 -11.71
N LEU A 217 5.77 -22.11 -10.52
CA LEU A 217 6.39 -21.65 -9.29
C LEU A 217 7.04 -22.83 -8.57
N SER A 218 8.29 -22.66 -8.14
CA SER A 218 9.00 -23.71 -7.41
C SER A 218 8.86 -23.56 -5.89
N GLU A 219 8.89 -24.68 -5.17
CA GLU A 219 8.95 -24.67 -3.69
C GLU A 219 10.16 -23.89 -3.17
N GLY A 220 11.27 -23.89 -3.91
CA GLY A 220 12.48 -23.15 -3.56
C GLY A 220 12.27 -21.64 -3.55
N GLU A 221 11.61 -21.09 -4.57
CA GLU A 221 11.28 -19.66 -4.60
C GLU A 221 10.32 -19.27 -3.46
N VAL A 222 9.33 -20.13 -3.18
CA VAL A 222 8.39 -19.92 -2.05
C VAL A 222 9.15 -19.93 -0.72
N ALA A 223 10.07 -20.87 -0.52
CA ALA A 223 10.89 -20.94 0.69
C ALA A 223 11.74 -19.67 0.88
N VAL A 224 12.40 -19.21 -0.18
CA VAL A 224 13.21 -17.97 -0.14
C VAL A 224 12.34 -16.75 0.21
N ALA A 225 11.17 -16.61 -0.41
CA ALA A 225 10.25 -15.51 -0.12
C ALA A 225 9.77 -15.53 1.35
N LYS A 226 9.48 -16.71 1.90
CA LYS A 226 9.11 -16.88 3.30
C LYS A 226 10.25 -16.49 4.24
N GLU A 227 11.47 -16.97 3.98
CA GLU A 227 12.64 -16.59 4.80
C GLU A 227 12.93 -15.09 4.74
N TYR A 228 12.77 -14.45 3.57
CA TYR A 228 12.90 -13.01 3.43
C TYR A 228 11.89 -12.25 4.32
N LEU A 229 10.60 -12.64 4.26
CA LEU A 229 9.55 -12.03 5.08
C LEU A 229 9.80 -12.21 6.58
N LYS A 230 10.16 -13.43 7.00
CA LYS A 230 10.45 -13.73 8.40
C LYS A 230 11.66 -12.95 8.89
N GLY A 231 12.74 -12.92 8.10
CA GLY A 231 13.96 -12.16 8.42
C GLY A 231 13.67 -10.67 8.59
N GLY A 232 12.95 -10.07 7.64
CA GLY A 232 12.56 -8.66 7.72
C GLY A 232 11.70 -8.36 8.96
N MET A 233 10.77 -9.26 9.29
CA MET A 233 9.96 -9.12 10.50
C MET A 233 10.80 -9.18 11.77
N VAL A 234 11.72 -10.14 11.90
CA VAL A 234 12.58 -10.27 13.09
C VAL A 234 13.48 -9.04 13.25
N LEU A 235 14.10 -8.57 12.17
CA LEU A 235 14.94 -7.37 12.18
C LEU A 235 14.13 -6.12 12.58
N SER A 236 12.88 -5.99 12.14
CA SER A 236 12.01 -4.87 12.54
C SER A 236 11.72 -4.83 14.05
N LEU A 237 11.84 -5.96 14.75
CA LEU A 237 11.62 -6.05 16.20
C LEU A 237 12.86 -5.71 17.03
N GLU A 238 14.01 -5.40 16.40
CA GLU A 238 15.20 -4.95 17.12
C GLU A 238 15.06 -3.51 17.63
N ASN A 239 14.32 -2.67 16.90
CA ASN A 239 14.09 -1.29 17.30
C ASN A 239 12.73 -1.11 18.03
N PRO A 240 12.64 -0.21 19.03
CA PRO A 240 11.39 0.05 19.75
C PRO A 240 10.25 0.55 18.86
N GLU A 241 10.56 1.30 17.80
CA GLU A 241 9.56 1.85 16.88
C GLU A 241 8.76 0.75 16.16
N GLY A 242 9.42 -0.28 15.64
CA GLY A 242 8.80 -1.43 15.00
C GLY A 242 7.94 -2.22 15.99
N ARG A 243 8.37 -2.34 17.25
CA ARG A 243 7.56 -2.93 18.32
C ARG A 243 6.31 -2.11 18.60
N MET A 244 6.43 -0.78 18.74
CA MET A 244 5.28 0.11 18.95
C MET A 244 4.29 0.06 17.78
N ALA A 245 4.80 0.17 16.54
CA ALA A 245 3.97 0.13 15.35
C ALA A 245 3.20 -1.20 15.23
N ARG A 246 3.84 -2.32 15.59
CA ARG A 246 3.18 -3.63 15.64
C ARG A 246 2.09 -3.69 16.69
N LEU A 247 2.35 -3.23 17.92
CA LEU A 247 1.35 -3.18 18.99
C LEU A 247 0.14 -2.34 18.57
N ALA A 248 0.38 -1.14 18.02
CA ALA A 248 -0.68 -0.26 17.54
C ALA A 248 -1.50 -0.90 16.43
N LYS A 249 -0.85 -1.46 15.39
CA LYS A 249 -1.55 -2.13 14.28
C LYS A 249 -2.36 -3.33 14.75
N ASN A 250 -1.81 -4.14 15.65
CA ASN A 250 -2.51 -5.28 16.23
C ASN A 250 -3.82 -4.87 16.92
N GLU A 251 -3.77 -3.81 17.72
CA GLU A 251 -4.97 -3.28 18.39
C GLU A 251 -5.96 -2.67 17.38
N ILE A 252 -5.47 -1.83 16.46
CA ILE A 252 -6.29 -1.12 15.46
C ILE A 252 -7.05 -2.09 14.53
N TYR A 253 -6.41 -3.20 14.12
CA TYR A 253 -6.99 -4.12 13.15
C TYR A 253 -7.63 -5.36 13.77
N PHE A 254 -7.10 -5.86 14.89
CA PHE A 254 -7.50 -7.15 15.46
C PHE A 254 -8.03 -7.04 16.89
N GLY A 255 -7.88 -5.89 17.57
CA GLY A 255 -8.31 -5.71 18.96
C GLY A 255 -7.63 -6.69 19.93
N ARG A 256 -6.44 -7.21 19.58
CA ARG A 256 -5.68 -8.12 20.42
C ARG A 256 -4.20 -8.06 20.12
N TYR A 257 -3.38 -8.41 21.11
CA TYR A 257 -1.98 -8.69 20.90
C TYR A 257 -1.78 -9.96 20.05
N ILE A 258 -1.04 -9.83 18.95
CA ILE A 258 -0.58 -10.94 18.12
C ILE A 258 0.94 -11.11 18.33
N PRO A 259 1.38 -12.17 19.01
CA PRO A 259 2.80 -12.41 19.25
C PRO A 259 3.53 -12.66 17.92
N PRO A 260 4.82 -12.27 17.80
CA PRO A 260 5.62 -12.53 16.60
C PRO A 260 5.56 -13.99 16.13
N GLU A 261 5.60 -14.93 17.05
CA GLU A 261 5.59 -16.37 16.79
C GLU A 261 4.30 -16.85 16.12
N GLU A 262 3.17 -16.17 16.33
CA GLU A 262 1.94 -16.45 15.61
C GLU A 262 2.05 -16.03 14.14
N THR A 263 2.53 -14.82 13.87
CA THR A 263 2.74 -14.34 12.50
C THR A 263 3.78 -15.17 11.75
N LEU A 264 4.88 -15.58 12.41
CA LEU A 264 5.89 -16.45 11.81
C LEU A 264 5.29 -17.81 11.42
N ARG A 265 4.43 -18.39 12.27
CA ARG A 265 3.73 -19.65 11.97
C ARG A 265 2.75 -19.51 10.80
N GLU A 266 2.05 -18.38 10.68
CA GLU A 266 1.17 -18.13 9.53
C GLU A 266 1.96 -18.04 8.22
N ILE A 267 3.12 -17.37 8.22
CA ILE A 267 4.02 -17.31 7.06
C ILE A 267 4.57 -18.71 6.75
N ASP A 268 5.03 -19.45 7.76
CA ASP A 268 5.54 -20.82 7.59
C ASP A 268 4.46 -21.80 7.10
N GLY A 269 3.19 -21.57 7.45
CA GLY A 269 2.05 -22.36 7.01
C GLY A 269 1.55 -22.04 5.60
N VAL A 270 2.17 -21.09 4.89
CA VAL A 270 1.89 -20.84 3.47
C VAL A 270 2.53 -21.95 2.64
N SER A 271 1.69 -22.71 1.93
CA SER A 271 2.09 -23.74 0.98
C SER A 271 2.08 -23.21 -0.45
N LEU A 272 2.70 -23.95 -1.36
CA LEU A 272 2.69 -23.62 -2.79
C LEU A 272 1.26 -23.56 -3.32
N GLU A 273 0.42 -24.52 -2.95
CA GLU A 273 -0.98 -24.60 -3.38
C GLU A 273 -1.77 -23.35 -2.98
N LYS A 274 -1.61 -22.88 -1.74
CA LYS A 274 -2.26 -21.64 -1.28
C LYS A 274 -1.84 -20.41 -2.07
N ILE A 275 -0.57 -20.38 -2.53
CA ILE A 275 -0.06 -19.29 -3.37
C ILE A 275 -0.68 -19.34 -4.76
N LEU A 276 -0.82 -20.55 -5.33
CA LEU A 276 -1.46 -20.74 -6.63
C LEU A 276 -2.95 -20.40 -6.59
N GLU A 277 -3.67 -20.81 -5.54
CA GLU A 277 -5.08 -20.48 -5.33
C GLU A 277 -5.31 -18.95 -5.32
N VAL A 278 -4.50 -18.21 -4.56
CA VAL A 278 -4.60 -16.73 -4.56
C VAL A 278 -4.15 -16.12 -5.87
N GLY A 279 -3.12 -16.68 -6.52
CA GLY A 279 -2.67 -16.24 -7.84
C GLY A 279 -3.78 -16.33 -8.88
N GLU A 280 -4.51 -17.44 -8.92
CA GLU A 280 -5.65 -17.64 -9.82
C GLU A 280 -6.81 -16.68 -9.48
N GLU A 281 -7.21 -16.59 -8.20
CA GLU A 281 -8.31 -15.71 -7.77
C GLU A 281 -8.07 -14.25 -8.18
N PHE A 282 -6.85 -13.74 -7.98
CA PHE A 282 -6.53 -12.34 -8.21
C PHE A 282 -6.14 -12.01 -9.66
N LEU A 283 -5.59 -12.97 -10.42
CA LEU A 283 -5.16 -12.76 -11.80
C LEU A 283 -6.19 -13.19 -12.86
N ASP A 284 -7.20 -14.00 -12.51
CA ASP A 284 -8.24 -14.46 -13.44
C ASP A 284 -9.62 -13.82 -13.16
N GLY A 285 -9.92 -13.54 -11.89
CA GLY A 285 -11.22 -12.99 -11.46
C GLY A 285 -11.33 -11.48 -11.48
N SER A 286 -10.22 -10.75 -11.64
CA SER A 286 -10.20 -9.28 -11.51
C SER A 286 -9.87 -8.62 -12.85
N ARG A 287 -10.54 -7.48 -13.14
CA ARG A 287 -10.11 -6.61 -14.25
C ARG A 287 -8.94 -5.77 -13.74
N PRO A 288 -7.71 -5.96 -14.24
CA PRO A 288 -6.59 -5.15 -13.81
C PRO A 288 -6.83 -3.68 -14.17
N CYS A 289 -6.33 -2.79 -13.32
CA CYS A 289 -6.23 -1.37 -13.61
C CYS A 289 -4.77 -1.07 -13.97
N LEU A 290 -4.55 -0.56 -15.16
CA LEU A 290 -3.27 -0.04 -15.61
C LEU A 290 -3.37 1.48 -15.68
N VAL A 291 -2.50 2.16 -14.93
CA VAL A 291 -2.32 3.60 -15.02
C VAL A 291 -0.92 3.89 -15.52
N MET A 292 -0.80 4.81 -16.46
CA MET A 292 0.46 5.30 -16.99
C MET A 292 0.55 6.82 -16.87
N LEU A 293 1.73 7.33 -16.56
CA LEU A 293 2.08 8.74 -16.51
C LEU A 293 3.34 8.98 -17.35
N GLY A 294 3.24 9.81 -18.39
CA GLY A 294 4.35 10.12 -19.29
C GLY A 294 3.93 10.18 -20.76
N GLU A 295 4.92 10.26 -21.66
CA GLU A 295 4.71 10.24 -23.10
C GLU A 295 4.48 8.82 -23.63
N VAL A 296 3.22 8.39 -23.65
CA VAL A 296 2.84 7.08 -24.21
C VAL A 296 2.53 7.26 -25.70
N GLN A 297 3.45 6.88 -26.57
CA GLN A 297 3.18 6.85 -28.02
C GLN A 297 2.08 5.81 -28.30
N GLY A 298 1.08 6.19 -29.11
CA GLY A 298 -0.15 5.42 -29.38
C GLY A 298 0.04 4.13 -30.19
N GLY A 299 1.03 3.31 -29.87
CA GLY A 299 1.14 1.93 -30.31
C GLY A 299 0.14 1.03 -29.59
N GLU A 300 -0.14 -0.14 -30.17
CA GLU A 300 -0.93 -1.17 -29.49
C GLU A 300 -0.19 -1.64 -28.24
N LEU A 301 -0.67 -1.22 -27.06
CA LEU A 301 -0.22 -1.79 -25.80
C LEU A 301 -0.54 -3.29 -25.80
N PRO A 302 0.38 -4.15 -25.34
CA PRO A 302 0.14 -5.58 -25.32
C PRO A 302 -1.11 -5.90 -24.48
N PRO A 303 -1.90 -6.92 -24.86
CA PRO A 303 -3.03 -7.34 -24.06
C PRO A 303 -2.53 -7.83 -22.69
N LEU A 304 -2.95 -7.12 -21.64
CA LEU A 304 -2.76 -7.51 -20.24
C LEU A 304 -3.69 -8.67 -19.85
#